data_AF-A0A074MK21-F1
#
_entry.id   AF-A0A074MK21-F1
#
_cell.length_a   1.000
_cell.length_b   1.000
_cell.length_c   1.000
_cell.angle_alpha   90.00
_cell.angle_beta   90.00
_cell.angle_gamma   90.00
#
_symmetry.space_group_name_H-M   'P 1'
#
loop_
_entity.id
_entity.type
_entity.pdbx_description
1 polymer ?
#
loop_
_entity_poly.entity_id
_entity_poly.type
_entity_poly.pdbx_seq_one_letter_code
_entity_poly.pdbx_strand_id
1 'polypeptide(L)'
;MKTATACALLASALLFSNNPLAAQAVSEPGVTEPVPGVRVIDGSKVSQRPVSSSALLTAIAADPGFKGIAKLLGGKGIESPGPQGTVTHMYKIRETDSDTDKVVVLFVKGGKVVEHLIT
;
A
#
# COMPACT_ATOMS: atom_id res chain seq x y z
N MET A 1 -32.40 1.73 64.06
CA MET A 1 -31.85 3.05 64.42
C MET A 1 -30.69 3.31 63.45
N LYS A 2 -30.87 4.19 62.44
CA LYS A 2 -30.24 5.54 62.32
C LYS A 2 -28.70 5.44 62.49
N THR A 3 -27.81 5.70 61.53
CA THR A 3 -27.62 6.78 60.52
C THR A 3 -26.54 6.31 59.51
N ALA A 4 -26.66 6.42 58.17
CA ALA A 4 -26.56 7.57 57.26
C ALA A 4 -25.15 8.19 57.06
N THR A 5 -24.76 8.33 55.78
CA THR A 5 -23.90 9.39 55.18
C THR A 5 -22.37 9.18 55.23
N ALA A 6 -21.53 9.40 54.20
CA ALA A 6 -21.65 9.56 52.74
C ALA A 6 -20.22 9.63 52.13
N CYS A 7 -20.15 9.53 50.79
CA CYS A 7 -19.30 10.31 49.87
C CYS A 7 -17.75 10.18 49.89
N ALA A 8 -17.20 9.74 48.74
CA ALA A 8 -16.08 10.33 47.96
C ALA A 8 -15.35 9.20 47.21
N LEU A 9 -15.51 9.09 45.88
CA LEU A 9 -14.74 9.76 44.81
C LEU A 9 -13.31 9.24 44.61
N LEU A 10 -12.98 9.02 43.33
CA LEU A 10 -11.66 8.80 42.70
C LEU A 10 -11.05 7.41 42.90
N ALA A 11 -10.27 6.84 41.99
CA ALA A 11 -9.95 7.00 40.57
C ALA A 11 -8.82 6.00 40.30
N SER A 12 -8.73 5.43 39.09
CA SER A 12 -7.47 4.98 38.45
C SER A 12 -6.71 3.83 39.16
N ALA A 13 -5.92 2.95 38.54
CA ALA A 13 -5.52 2.70 37.17
C ALA A 13 -4.97 1.26 37.10
N LEU A 14 -5.12 0.66 35.93
CA LEU A 14 -4.19 -0.22 35.23
C LEU A 14 -2.87 -0.51 35.96
N LEU A 15 -2.64 -1.77 36.32
CA LEU A 15 -1.29 -2.32 36.43
C LEU A 15 -1.11 -3.41 35.37
N PHE A 16 -0.53 -2.97 34.25
CA PHE A 16 0.12 -3.80 33.25
C PHE A 16 1.34 -4.45 33.89
N SER A 17 1.35 -5.77 33.97
CA SER A 17 2.54 -6.53 34.33
C SER A 17 3.58 -6.45 33.21
N ASN A 18 4.69 -5.79 33.55
CA ASN A 18 6.07 -5.95 33.05
C ASN A 18 6.27 -6.86 31.83
N ASN A 19 6.39 -6.26 30.66
CA ASN A 19 7.33 -6.75 29.65
C ASN A 19 8.65 -5.99 29.86
N PRO A 20 9.81 -6.66 29.91
CA PRO A 20 11.08 -5.95 29.92
C PRO A 20 11.19 -5.21 28.59
N LEU A 21 11.07 -3.89 28.68
CA LEU A 21 11.31 -2.96 27.59
C LEU A 21 12.75 -3.19 27.15
N ALA A 22 12.93 -3.94 26.05
CA ALA A 22 14.19 -3.98 25.33
C ALA A 22 14.55 -2.53 25.04
N ALA A 23 15.69 -2.10 25.59
CA ALA A 23 16.22 -0.77 25.41
C ALA A 23 16.16 -0.42 23.92
N GLN A 24 15.23 0.47 23.56
CA GLN A 24 15.16 1.01 22.21
C GLN A 24 16.41 1.84 22.06
N ALA A 25 17.39 1.28 21.34
CA ALA A 25 18.54 2.02 20.85
C ALA A 25 17.99 3.26 20.15
N VAL A 26 18.42 4.42 20.63
CA VAL A 26 18.07 5.72 20.06
C VAL A 26 18.69 5.76 18.66
N SER A 27 17.89 5.42 17.65
CA SER A 27 18.27 5.58 16.25
C SER A 27 18.33 7.07 15.94
N GLU A 28 19.47 7.53 15.43
CA GLU A 28 19.63 8.89 14.91
C GLU A 28 18.55 9.19 13.86
N PRO A 29 18.02 10.44 13.78
CA PRO A 29 17.09 10.80 12.73
C PRO A 29 17.81 10.77 11.38
N GLY A 30 17.29 9.99 10.43
CA GLY A 30 17.32 10.46 9.04
C GLY A 30 17.60 9.48 7.91
N VAL A 31 17.94 8.20 8.14
CA VAL A 31 17.99 7.23 7.03
C VAL A 31 17.53 5.86 7.52
N THR A 32 16.32 5.46 7.13
CA THR A 32 15.89 4.07 7.28
C THR A 32 16.65 3.25 6.25
N GLU A 33 17.62 2.46 6.70
CA GLU A 33 18.25 1.48 5.81
C GLU A 33 17.23 0.42 5.39
N PRO A 34 17.18 0.06 4.10
CA PRO A 34 16.29 -0.99 3.63
C PRO A 34 16.71 -2.33 4.26
N VAL A 35 15.74 -3.04 4.84
CA VAL A 35 15.94 -4.37 5.42
C VAL A 35 16.58 -5.31 4.38
N PRO A 36 17.52 -6.20 4.76
CA PRO A 36 18.11 -7.17 3.85
C PRO A 36 17.03 -7.95 3.09
N GLY A 37 17.11 -7.93 1.75
CA GLY A 37 16.12 -8.57 0.86
C GLY A 37 15.10 -7.60 0.25
N VAL A 38 14.99 -6.36 0.74
CA VAL A 38 14.15 -5.32 0.12
C VAL A 38 14.92 -4.70 -1.06
N ARG A 39 14.37 -4.82 -2.28
CA ARG A 39 14.92 -4.14 -3.46
C ARG A 39 14.53 -2.66 -3.42
N VAL A 40 15.53 -1.78 -3.38
CA VAL A 40 15.33 -0.35 -3.61
C VAL A 40 15.12 -0.12 -5.11
N ILE A 41 13.99 0.45 -5.46
CA ILE A 41 13.68 0.84 -6.85
C ILE A 41 13.75 2.35 -6.94
N ASP A 42 14.65 2.86 -7.78
CA ASP A 42 14.71 4.28 -8.12
C ASP A 42 13.49 4.64 -8.99
N GLY A 43 12.58 5.44 -8.45
CA GLY A 43 11.35 5.88 -9.12
C GLY A 43 11.58 6.72 -10.39
N SER A 44 12.79 7.26 -10.60
CA SER A 44 13.16 7.97 -11.84
C SER A 44 13.47 7.03 -13.01
N LYS A 45 13.76 5.76 -12.71
CA LYS A 45 14.08 4.72 -13.70
C LYS A 45 12.86 3.90 -14.14
N VAL A 46 11.70 4.16 -13.54
CA VAL A 46 10.43 3.50 -13.91
C VAL A 46 9.85 4.25 -15.12
N SER A 47 9.73 3.55 -16.25
CA SER A 47 9.16 4.11 -17.48
C SER A 47 7.80 4.74 -17.23
N GLN A 48 7.68 6.03 -17.53
CA GLN A 48 6.43 6.78 -17.42
C GLN A 48 5.75 6.83 -18.78
N ARG A 49 4.48 6.46 -18.82
CA ARG A 49 3.68 6.53 -20.04
C ARG A 49 2.48 7.46 -19.83
N PRO A 50 2.16 8.33 -20.80
CA PRO A 50 0.92 9.09 -20.77
C PRO A 50 -0.27 8.13 -20.94
N VAL A 51 -1.10 8.04 -19.91
CA VAL A 51 -2.29 7.18 -19.89
C VAL A 51 -3.37 7.90 -19.08
N SER A 52 -4.60 7.96 -19.60
CA SER A 52 -5.75 8.42 -18.81
C SER A 52 -6.19 7.34 -17.83
N SER A 53 -6.32 7.67 -16.55
CA SER A 53 -6.86 6.71 -15.57
C SER A 53 -8.29 6.31 -15.91
N SER A 54 -9.10 7.23 -16.47
CA SER A 54 -10.48 6.93 -16.87
C SER A 54 -10.52 5.84 -17.95
N ALA A 55 -9.68 5.98 -18.99
CA ALA A 55 -9.56 5.01 -20.06
C ALA A 55 -9.06 3.65 -19.56
N LEU A 56 -8.14 3.65 -18.59
CA LEU A 56 -7.66 2.43 -17.96
C LEU A 56 -8.77 1.72 -17.17
N LEU A 57 -9.55 2.45 -16.37
CA LEU A 57 -10.67 1.89 -15.63
C LEU A 57 -11.75 1.32 -16.55
N THR A 58 -12.07 2.02 -17.64
CA THR A 58 -12.98 1.52 -18.68
C THR A 58 -12.45 0.25 -19.34
N ALA A 59 -11.14 0.19 -19.65
CA ALA A 59 -10.54 -1.00 -20.22
C ALA A 59 -10.60 -2.20 -19.28
N ILE A 60 -10.33 -2.00 -17.98
CA ILE A 60 -10.43 -3.06 -16.96
C ILE A 60 -11.87 -3.57 -16.83
N ALA A 61 -12.85 -2.66 -16.85
CA ALA A 61 -14.26 -3.02 -16.77
C ALA A 61 -14.78 -3.76 -18.02
N ALA A 62 -14.27 -3.40 -19.21
CA ALA A 62 -14.66 -4.01 -20.47
C ALA A 62 -14.02 -5.40 -20.67
N ASP A 63 -12.72 -5.53 -20.40
CA ASP A 63 -11.99 -6.80 -20.45
C ASP A 63 -10.94 -6.84 -19.33
N PRO A 64 -11.19 -7.62 -18.26
CA PRO A 64 -10.24 -7.74 -17.15
C PRO A 64 -8.99 -8.56 -17.51
N GLY A 65 -8.83 -9.02 -18.76
CA GLY A 65 -7.65 -9.73 -19.23
C GLY A 65 -6.37 -8.91 -19.09
N PHE A 66 -5.44 -9.39 -18.25
CA PHE A 66 -4.20 -8.67 -17.94
C PHE A 66 -3.35 -8.38 -19.18
N LYS A 67 -3.35 -9.28 -20.17
CA LYS A 67 -2.54 -9.10 -21.40
C LYS A 67 -2.94 -7.84 -22.17
N GLY A 68 -4.23 -7.53 -22.24
CA GLY A 68 -4.73 -6.32 -22.90
C GLY A 68 -4.36 -5.06 -22.11
N ILE A 69 -4.62 -5.08 -20.81
CA ILE A 69 -4.29 -3.98 -19.88
C ILE A 69 -2.78 -3.68 -19.86
N ALA A 70 -1.93 -4.71 -19.76
CA ALA A 70 -0.49 -4.59 -19.81
C ALA A 70 -0.02 -3.94 -21.11
N LYS A 71 -0.63 -4.27 -22.25
CA LYS A 71 -0.29 -3.65 -23.55
C LYS A 71 -0.61 -2.15 -23.56
N LEU A 72 -1.73 -1.73 -22.97
CA LEU A 72 -2.08 -0.31 -22.82
C LEU A 72 -1.06 0.44 -21.95
N LEU A 73 -0.58 -0.21 -20.90
CA LEU A 73 0.43 0.33 -19.97
C LEU A 73 1.87 0.22 -20.51
N GLY A 74 2.06 -0.31 -21.72
CA GLY A 74 3.37 -0.40 -22.37
C GLY A 74 4.18 -1.66 -22.04
N GLY A 75 3.60 -2.66 -21.38
CA GLY A 75 4.22 -3.94 -21.09
C GLY A 75 3.87 -4.47 -19.71
N LYS A 76 4.70 -5.41 -19.23
CA LYS A 76 4.63 -5.89 -17.85
C LYS A 76 5.34 -4.88 -16.94
N GLY A 77 4.62 -4.38 -15.93
CA GLY A 77 5.16 -3.52 -14.89
C GLY A 77 6.07 -4.27 -13.92
N ILE A 78 6.40 -3.63 -12.81
CA ILE A 78 7.17 -4.27 -11.74
C ILE A 78 6.30 -5.36 -11.11
N GLU A 79 6.70 -6.62 -11.28
CA GLU A 79 5.99 -7.78 -10.76
C GLU A 79 6.40 -8.06 -9.32
N SER A 80 5.42 -8.28 -8.45
CA SER A 80 5.60 -8.75 -7.09
C SER A 80 4.66 -9.93 -6.85
N PRO A 81 5.17 -11.15 -6.59
CA PRO A 81 4.32 -12.28 -6.26
C PRO A 81 3.63 -12.03 -4.91
N GLY A 82 2.32 -12.26 -4.87
CA GLY A 82 1.49 -12.18 -3.69
C GLY A 82 1.05 -13.56 -3.20
N PRO A 83 0.32 -13.61 -2.07
CA PRO A 83 -0.21 -14.86 -1.55
C PRO A 83 -1.24 -15.49 -2.52
N GLN A 84 -1.39 -16.81 -2.42
CA GLN A 84 -2.41 -17.59 -3.13
C GLN A 84 -2.37 -17.46 -4.67
N GLY A 85 -1.18 -17.28 -5.26
CA GLY A 85 -1.00 -17.21 -6.71
C GLY A 85 -1.47 -15.91 -7.35
N THR A 86 -1.67 -14.86 -6.54
CA THR A 86 -1.88 -13.50 -7.04
C THR A 86 -0.54 -12.89 -7.42
N VAL A 87 -0.48 -12.12 -8.49
CA VAL A 87 0.69 -11.33 -8.88
C VAL A 87 0.30 -9.87 -8.91
N THR A 88 1.01 -9.04 -8.16
CA THR A 88 0.84 -7.59 -8.18
C THR A 88 1.75 -7.01 -9.25
N HIS A 89 1.19 -6.17 -10.12
CA HIS A 89 1.93 -5.41 -11.12
C HIS A 89 1.83 -3.92 -10.81
N MET A 90 2.97 -3.26 -10.63
CA MET A 90 3.03 -1.83 -10.36
C MET A 90 3.55 -1.06 -11.57
N TYR A 91 2.91 0.06 -11.86
CA TYR A 91 3.24 0.96 -12.96
C TYR A 91 3.29 2.39 -12.45
N LYS A 92 4.18 3.19 -13.05
CA LYS A 92 4.15 4.65 -12.93
C LYS A 92 3.59 5.21 -14.24
N ILE A 93 2.52 5.98 -14.17
CA ILE A 93 1.92 6.64 -15.33
C ILE A 93 1.96 8.15 -15.16
N ARG A 94 1.91 8.86 -16.29
CA ARG A 94 1.62 10.29 -16.34
C ARG A 94 0.15 10.44 -16.71
N GLU A 95 -0.67 10.91 -15.77
CA GLU A 95 -2.10 11.16 -16.01
C GLU A 95 -2.26 12.25 -17.07
N THR A 96 -2.99 11.96 -18.14
CA THR A 96 -3.18 12.93 -19.23
C THR A 96 -4.09 14.08 -18.85
N ASP A 97 -5.03 13.84 -17.94
CA ASP A 97 -6.09 14.79 -17.61
C ASP A 97 -5.62 15.86 -16.60
N SER A 98 -4.72 15.49 -15.69
CA SER A 98 -4.19 16.38 -14.65
C SER A 98 -2.70 16.69 -14.80
N ASP A 99 -2.00 16.08 -15.75
CA ASP A 99 -0.54 16.16 -15.93
C ASP A 99 0.20 15.90 -14.60
N THR A 100 -0.19 14.83 -13.91
CA THR A 100 0.44 14.40 -12.64
C THR A 100 0.92 12.96 -12.75
N ASP A 101 2.00 12.65 -12.03
CA ASP A 101 2.46 11.27 -11.91
C ASP A 101 1.50 10.50 -11.00
N LYS A 102 1.09 9.31 -11.44
CA LYS A 102 0.27 8.38 -10.65
C LYS A 102 0.90 7.01 -10.60
N VAL A 103 0.61 6.29 -9.52
CA VAL A 103 0.97 4.88 -9.37
C VAL A 103 -0.26 4.03 -9.60
N VAL A 104 -0.14 3.05 -10.48
CA VAL A 104 -1.17 2.06 -10.75
C VAL A 104 -0.68 0.72 -10.21
N VAL A 105 -1.48 0.11 -9.35
CA VAL A 105 -1.25 -1.23 -8.82
C VAL A 105 -2.38 -2.13 -9.33
N LEU A 106 -2.02 -3.19 -10.05
CA LEU A 106 -2.96 -4.19 -10.54
C LEU A 106 -2.73 -5.51 -9.82
N PHE A 107 -3.78 -6.08 -9.24
CA PHE A 107 -3.72 -7.42 -8.67
C PHE A 107 -4.24 -8.41 -9.71
N VAL A 108 -3.42 -9.36 -10.10
CA VAL A 108 -3.71 -10.31 -11.18
C VAL A 108 -3.78 -11.73 -10.63
N LYS A 109 -4.86 -12.45 -10.91
CA LYS A 109 -4.99 -13.87 -10.56
C LYS A 109 -5.53 -14.63 -11.78
N GLY A 110 -4.85 -15.73 -12.15
CA GLY A 110 -5.23 -16.50 -13.34
C GLY A 110 -5.24 -15.70 -14.65
N GLY A 111 -4.40 -14.67 -14.76
CA GLY A 111 -4.30 -13.81 -15.95
C GLY A 111 -5.37 -12.73 -16.07
N LYS A 112 -6.19 -12.53 -15.04
CA LYS A 112 -7.20 -11.47 -14.98
C LYS A 112 -6.91 -10.50 -13.84
N VAL A 113 -7.18 -9.22 -14.06
CA VAL A 113 -7.16 -8.19 -13.01
C VAL A 113 -8.37 -8.43 -12.10
N VAL A 114 -8.11 -8.67 -10.82
CA VAL A 114 -9.14 -8.90 -9.80
C VAL A 114 -9.40 -7.67 -8.93
N GLU A 115 -8.41 -6.81 -8.79
CA GLU A 115 -8.45 -5.59 -7.98
C GLU A 115 -7.45 -4.59 -8.58
N HIS A 116 -7.68 -3.29 -8.38
CA HIS A 116 -6.77 -2.25 -8.80
C HIS A 116 -6.76 -1.07 -7.84
N LEU A 117 -5.62 -0.38 -7.76
CA LEU A 117 -5.46 0.86 -7.02
C LEU A 117 -4.76 1.88 -7.92
N ILE A 118 -5.27 3.10 -7.95
CA ILE A 118 -4.66 4.23 -8.66
C ILE A 118 -4.54 5.38 -7.66
N THR A 119 -3.32 5.91 -7.49
CA THR A 119 -3.00 7.02 -6.58
C THR A 119 -2.29 8.12 -7.32
#